data_AF-A0A1Y3YXB4-F1
#
_entry.id   AF-A0A1Y3YXB4-F1
#
_cell.length_a   1.000
_cell.length_b   1.000
_cell.length_c   1.000
_cell.angle_alpha   90.00
_cell.angle_beta   90.00
_cell.angle_gamma   90.00
#
_symmetry.space_group_name_H-M   'P 1'
#
loop_
_entity.id
_entity.type
_entity.pdbx_description
1 polymer ?
#
loop_
_entity_poly.entity_id
_entity_poly.type
_entity_poly.pdbx_seq_one_letter_code
_entity_poly.pdbx_strand_id
1 'polypeptide(L)'
;MKYWIIIDSWNLMETFTTESLSPHIFYLKRAFGNDLTRYISKDGELFNNLVLYKEEPLSQFAIELDDSLFDKSLLAEYKKGETFLYPKTVYYQKGKVRFRFKNQDSIKAFIAESKIIFEVKTIDKYSSDFFIETDTPKKAPSISGNDSFPFDINEYMLVDNLFNSVKGGIVSYLCGLKTSTSLENQSLILSLTSLKNMIAGLNTVVMMGEENVIDYSQYKISLLKTKNEFLRSPFKSKINLFEVLKHILDEIISLSTLRLEKVAEQKSPSYKLEIERLKKKKAEYEDLLYKLEDSNIGKIKEELNSIKEQEAKMGELEGKKRKFFPKGSHEYERKKELKAQINKYKEENSEYKTAFREYKSIEASLSYSVIGVTQYDATISSLFIRFSDNINDILKLLKLSLVKDSKETDLFPNLSVLKNDIKIEIENASLEEIVLYNIIFHLIVFNSNEKHNVISDSKIVELVERAGKEFGENEISKSEVGNQIMNTLRTFWMYKKQKADSFDIPTDLPLLQAIMSFFIKPRGFDQIDRFMLNRGYQLKKYAYMLWGAIVGYASIPKTLTNIINDNIKEDLLDSYLSSIYKSLENCNI
;
A
#
# COMPACT_ATOMS: atom_id res chain seq x y z
N MET A 1 -7.65 24.27 33.04
CA MET A 1 -7.19 23.35 34.10
C MET A 1 -6.69 22.09 33.43
N LYS A 2 -5.83 21.29 34.07
CA LYS A 2 -5.31 20.06 33.46
C LYS A 2 -5.61 18.85 34.34
N TYR A 3 -5.83 17.71 33.69
CA TYR A 3 -6.05 16.43 34.33
C TYR A 3 -5.07 15.40 33.79
N TRP A 4 -4.78 14.39 34.61
CA TRP A 4 -3.81 13.35 34.30
C TRP A 4 -4.44 11.97 34.40
N ILE A 5 -4.05 11.08 33.51
CA ILE A 5 -4.44 9.67 33.51
C ILE A 5 -3.19 8.81 33.54
N ILE A 6 -3.15 7.82 34.41
CA ILE A 6 -2.10 6.79 34.43
C ILE A 6 -2.44 5.74 33.39
N ILE A 7 -1.47 5.36 32.56
CA ILE A 7 -1.65 4.36 31.51
C ILE A 7 -0.40 3.47 31.40
N ASP A 8 -0.55 2.26 30.86
CA ASP A 8 0.58 1.44 30.45
C ASP A 8 0.89 1.58 28.95
N SER A 9 2.02 1.03 28.51
CA SER A 9 2.50 1.16 27.12
C SER A 9 1.51 0.61 26.08
N TRP A 10 0.92 -0.56 26.35
CA TRP A 10 0.04 -1.24 25.40
C TRP A 10 -1.30 -0.54 25.28
N ASN A 11 -1.87 -0.12 26.41
CA ASN A 11 -3.11 0.66 26.42
C ASN A 11 -2.90 2.02 25.79
N LEU A 12 -1.76 2.67 26.04
CA LEU A 12 -1.39 3.91 25.38
C LEU A 12 -1.36 3.73 23.85
N MET A 13 -0.77 2.64 23.35
CA MET A 13 -0.74 2.32 21.92
C MET A 13 -2.14 2.26 21.30
N GLU A 14 -3.08 1.59 21.95
CA GLU A 14 -4.47 1.44 21.48
C GLU A 14 -5.19 2.79 21.38
N THR A 15 -4.87 3.76 22.25
CA THR A 15 -5.47 5.10 22.15
C THR A 15 -5.10 5.83 20.86
N PHE A 16 -3.97 5.50 20.22
CA PHE A 16 -3.58 6.02 18.90
C PHE A 16 -4.26 5.28 17.73
N THR A 17 -4.97 4.18 18.00
CA THR A 17 -5.84 3.51 17.02
C THR A 17 -7.17 4.25 16.87
N THR A 18 -7.80 4.61 17.99
CA THR A 18 -9.10 5.30 18.01
C THR A 18 -8.99 6.81 18.12
N GLU A 19 -7.80 7.32 18.46
CA GLU A 19 -7.54 8.73 18.81
C GLU A 19 -8.44 9.18 19.97
N SER A 20 -8.57 8.31 20.97
CA SER A 20 -9.43 8.52 22.12
C SER A 20 -9.08 7.57 23.27
N LEU A 21 -9.57 7.92 24.46
CA LEU A 21 -9.54 7.08 25.63
C LEU A 21 -10.94 6.95 26.22
N SER A 22 -11.41 5.73 26.44
CA SER A 22 -12.74 5.44 26.99
C SER A 22 -12.66 4.76 28.36
N PRO A 23 -13.74 4.74 29.15
CA PRO A 23 -13.85 3.85 30.30
C PRO A 23 -13.68 2.38 29.88
N HIS A 24 -13.18 1.52 30.78
CA HIS A 24 -12.84 0.13 30.42
C HIS A 24 -14.03 -0.67 29.85
N ILE A 25 -15.21 -0.54 30.46
CA ILE A 25 -16.44 -1.21 30.02
C ILE A 25 -16.84 -0.92 28.56
N PHE A 26 -16.40 0.20 27.99
CA PHE A 26 -16.65 0.54 26.58
C PHE A 26 -15.93 -0.44 25.66
N TYR A 27 -14.70 -0.85 25.94
CA TYR A 27 -13.93 -1.79 25.10
C TYR A 27 -14.54 -3.20 25.08
N LEU A 28 -15.20 -3.59 26.17
CA LEU A 28 -15.93 -4.85 26.26
C LEU A 28 -17.16 -4.83 25.35
N LYS A 29 -17.97 -3.77 25.45
CA LYS A 29 -19.33 -3.76 24.91
C LYS A 29 -19.49 -3.02 23.58
N ARG A 30 -18.60 -2.09 23.21
CA ARG A 30 -18.79 -1.24 22.01
C ARG A 30 -18.39 -2.00 20.76
N ALA A 31 -18.80 -1.48 19.61
CA ALA A 31 -18.63 -2.14 18.32
C ALA A 31 -17.19 -2.05 17.75
N PHE A 32 -16.26 -1.38 18.44
CA PHE A 32 -14.91 -1.12 17.95
C PHE A 32 -13.86 -1.04 19.06
N GLY A 33 -12.59 -1.06 18.66
CA GLY A 33 -11.45 -1.08 19.57
C GLY A 33 -11.17 -2.48 20.11
N ASN A 34 -9.92 -2.73 20.50
CA ASN A 34 -9.50 -4.02 21.02
C ASN A 34 -9.91 -4.18 22.49
N ASP A 35 -10.36 -5.38 22.84
CA ASP A 35 -10.57 -5.80 24.23
C ASP A 35 -9.20 -6.12 24.85
N LEU A 36 -8.43 -5.06 25.10
CA LEU A 36 -7.16 -5.18 25.81
C LEU A 36 -7.44 -5.01 27.30
N THR A 37 -7.10 -6.05 28.05
CA THR A 37 -7.24 -6.07 29.50
C THR A 37 -6.44 -4.93 30.12
N ARG A 38 -7.13 -3.90 30.63
CA ARG A 38 -6.56 -2.84 31.46
C ARG A 38 -6.24 -3.35 32.86
N TYR A 39 -5.31 -4.28 33.00
CA TYR A 39 -4.72 -4.54 34.32
C TYR A 39 -3.59 -3.55 34.57
N ILE A 40 -3.92 -2.25 34.65
CA ILE A 40 -3.02 -1.24 35.24
C ILE A 40 -3.09 -1.47 36.75
N SER A 41 -2.44 -2.52 37.24
CA SER A 41 -2.44 -2.94 38.66
C SER A 41 -3.83 -3.30 39.24
N LYS A 42 -3.86 -3.78 40.49
CA LYS A 42 -5.12 -4.07 41.21
C LYS A 42 -5.98 -2.81 41.49
N ASP A 43 -5.45 -1.60 41.25
CA ASP A 43 -5.99 -0.35 41.81
C ASP A 43 -6.22 0.78 40.77
N GLY A 44 -6.14 0.51 39.46
CA GLY A 44 -5.88 1.55 38.44
C GLY A 44 -7.05 2.25 37.73
N GLU A 45 -8.21 1.61 37.52
CA GLU A 45 -9.40 2.26 36.96
C GLU A 45 -10.66 1.57 37.47
N LEU A 46 -11.70 2.35 37.74
CA LEU A 46 -13.02 1.79 38.00
C LEU A 46 -13.58 1.31 36.65
N PHE A 47 -14.15 0.10 36.61
CA PHE A 47 -14.69 -0.52 35.38
C PHE A 47 -15.54 0.43 34.52
N ASN A 48 -16.26 1.36 35.18
CA ASN A 48 -17.24 2.22 34.57
C ASN A 48 -16.77 3.67 34.32
N ASN A 49 -15.62 4.11 34.86
CA ASN A 49 -15.22 5.52 34.75
C ASN A 49 -13.73 5.68 34.49
N LEU A 50 -13.37 6.73 33.74
CA LEU A 50 -12.01 7.21 33.69
C LEU A 50 -11.66 7.89 35.02
N VAL A 51 -10.48 7.57 35.53
CA VAL A 51 -9.93 8.15 36.76
C VAL A 51 -8.96 9.27 36.37
N LEU A 52 -9.24 10.48 36.84
CA LEU A 52 -8.50 11.69 36.52
C LEU A 52 -7.81 12.25 37.77
N TYR A 53 -6.52 12.54 37.68
CA TYR A 53 -5.74 13.16 38.75
C TYR A 53 -5.48 14.63 38.44
N LYS A 54 -5.53 15.50 39.46
CA LYS A 54 -5.24 16.93 39.29
C LYS A 54 -3.76 17.25 39.10
N GLU A 55 -2.89 16.41 39.65
CA GLU A 55 -1.43 16.58 39.63
C GLU A 55 -0.77 15.44 38.88
N GLU A 56 0.45 15.67 38.36
CA GLU A 56 1.19 14.66 37.61
C GLU A 56 1.47 13.43 38.49
N PRO A 57 0.98 12.24 38.09
CA PRO A 57 1.16 11.03 38.86
C PRO A 57 2.55 10.39 38.61
N LEU A 58 3.10 9.74 39.64
CA LEU A 58 4.26 8.89 39.51
C LEU A 58 3.89 7.61 38.75
N SER A 59 4.15 7.58 37.44
CA SER A 59 3.90 6.42 36.57
C SER A 59 4.98 6.25 35.49
N GLN A 60 4.93 5.14 34.74
CA GLN A 60 5.80 4.94 33.57
C GLN A 60 5.30 5.77 32.38
N PHE A 61 3.98 5.76 32.18
CA PHE A 61 3.29 6.54 31.16
C PHE A 61 2.10 7.26 31.78
N ALA A 62 1.85 8.49 31.32
CA ALA A 62 0.66 9.24 31.70
C ALA A 62 0.19 10.09 30.52
N ILE A 63 -1.09 10.45 30.53
CA ILE A 63 -1.69 11.35 29.55
C ILE A 63 -2.11 12.61 30.29
N GLU A 64 -1.64 13.76 29.81
CA GLU A 64 -2.12 15.07 30.26
C GLU A 64 -3.24 15.53 29.33
N LEU A 65 -4.38 15.91 29.91
CA LEU A 65 -5.59 16.32 29.21
C LEU A 65 -6.01 17.72 29.65
N ASP A 66 -6.29 18.59 28.68
CA ASP A 66 -6.86 19.90 28.93
C ASP A 66 -8.33 19.82 29.37
N ASP A 67 -8.77 20.67 30.29
CA ASP A 67 -10.14 20.66 30.82
C ASP A 67 -11.21 20.95 29.77
N SER A 68 -10.85 21.55 28.63
CA SER A 68 -11.78 21.81 27.51
C SER A 68 -12.19 20.54 26.75
N LEU A 69 -11.53 19.40 26.99
CA LEU A 69 -11.90 18.10 26.42
C LEU A 69 -13.07 17.42 27.15
N PHE A 70 -13.46 17.92 28.33
CA PHE A 70 -14.46 17.29 29.18
C PHE A 70 -15.76 18.07 29.19
N ASP A 71 -16.86 17.32 29.30
CA ASP A 71 -18.13 17.87 29.76
C ASP A 71 -18.04 18.09 31.28
N LYS A 72 -17.92 19.35 31.68
CA LYS A 72 -17.75 19.74 33.09
C LYS A 72 -18.93 19.34 33.97
N SER A 73 -20.11 19.13 33.41
CA SER A 73 -21.28 18.69 34.17
C SER A 73 -21.19 17.23 34.63
N LEU A 74 -20.37 16.42 33.96
CA LEU A 74 -20.19 14.99 34.23
C LEU A 74 -18.91 14.68 35.01
N LEU A 75 -18.12 15.70 35.33
CA LEU A 75 -16.88 15.54 36.09
C LEU A 75 -17.20 15.46 37.59
N ALA A 76 -17.18 14.25 38.15
CA ALA A 76 -17.51 14.02 39.55
C ALA A 76 -16.25 13.98 40.42
N GLU A 77 -16.24 14.72 41.52
CA GLU A 77 -15.14 14.69 42.49
C GLU A 77 -15.25 13.45 43.38
N TYR A 78 -14.19 12.64 43.43
CA TYR A 78 -14.16 11.40 44.24
C TYR A 78 -13.39 11.57 45.55
N LYS A 79 -12.19 12.17 45.50
CA LYS A 79 -11.43 12.59 46.68
C LYS A 79 -11.22 14.09 46.61
N LYS A 80 -11.58 14.78 47.71
CA LYS A 80 -11.57 16.26 47.85
C LYS A 80 -10.36 16.90 47.17
N GLY A 81 -10.56 17.40 45.96
CA GLY A 81 -9.67 18.22 45.16
C GLY A 81 -8.55 17.48 44.42
N GLU A 82 -8.43 16.16 44.57
CA GLU A 82 -7.30 15.38 44.08
C GLU A 82 -7.64 14.44 42.92
N THR A 83 -8.83 13.82 42.97
CA THR A 83 -9.24 12.78 42.03
C THR A 83 -10.67 13.01 41.54
N PHE A 84 -10.87 12.86 40.24
CA PHE A 84 -12.15 13.03 39.56
C PHE A 84 -12.49 11.79 38.73
N LEU A 85 -13.78 11.54 38.55
CA LEU A 85 -14.33 10.47 37.72
C LEU A 85 -15.03 11.07 36.50
N TYR A 86 -14.85 10.43 35.35
CA TYR A 86 -15.49 10.82 34.10
C TYR A 86 -16.06 9.61 33.35
N PRO A 87 -17.36 9.61 33.00
CA PRO A 87 -18.04 8.42 32.47
C PRO A 87 -18.01 8.28 30.94
N LYS A 88 -17.48 9.27 30.21
CA LYS A 88 -17.48 9.30 28.74
C LYS A 88 -16.09 9.06 28.15
N THR A 89 -16.08 8.77 26.85
CA THR A 89 -14.87 8.76 26.03
C THR A 89 -14.31 10.17 25.87
N VAL A 90 -13.00 10.31 26.04
CA VAL A 90 -12.26 11.54 25.75
C VAL A 90 -11.59 11.38 24.39
N TYR A 91 -12.04 12.14 23.39
CA TYR A 91 -11.42 12.19 22.08
C TYR A 91 -10.27 13.20 22.07
N TYR A 92 -9.14 12.80 21.49
CA TYR A 92 -7.96 13.64 21.45
C TYR A 92 -8.09 14.75 20.42
N GLN A 93 -7.54 15.91 20.76
CA GLN A 93 -7.41 17.07 19.87
C GLN A 93 -6.00 17.59 19.99
N LYS A 94 -5.37 17.89 18.85
CA LYS A 94 -4.00 18.43 18.85
C LYS A 94 -3.92 19.71 19.68
N GLY A 95 -2.83 19.85 20.43
CA GLY A 95 -2.62 20.96 21.36
C GLY A 95 -3.41 20.90 22.68
N LYS A 96 -4.31 19.91 22.87
CA LYS A 96 -5.09 19.72 24.11
C LYS A 96 -4.77 18.43 24.86
N VAL A 97 -3.90 17.60 24.29
CA VAL A 97 -3.40 16.37 24.91
C VAL A 97 -1.88 16.32 24.81
N ARG A 98 -1.22 15.83 25.85
CA ARG A 98 0.22 15.52 25.82
C ARG A 98 0.49 14.16 26.45
N PHE A 99 1.54 13.49 25.98
CA PHE A 99 1.86 12.13 26.37
C PHE A 99 3.19 12.08 27.11
N ARG A 100 3.13 11.68 28.38
CA ARG A 100 4.27 11.66 29.29
C ARG A 100 4.90 10.28 29.28
N PHE A 101 6.21 10.24 29.07
CA PHE A 101 7.04 9.04 29.12
C PHE A 101 8.06 9.14 30.25
N LYS A 102 8.46 8.00 30.81
CA LYS A 102 9.51 7.97 31.84
C LYS A 102 10.85 8.49 31.36
N ASN A 103 11.24 8.15 30.13
CA ASN A 103 12.54 8.51 29.57
C ASN A 103 12.53 8.42 28.04
N GLN A 104 13.62 8.88 27.41
CA GLN A 104 13.77 8.90 25.96
C GLN A 104 13.76 7.49 25.34
N ASP A 105 14.27 6.49 26.06
CA ASP A 105 14.29 5.11 25.56
C ASP A 105 12.89 4.52 25.47
N SER A 106 11.99 4.90 26.39
CA SER A 106 10.59 4.51 26.36
C SER A 106 9.87 5.11 25.15
N ILE A 107 10.17 6.38 24.79
CA ILE A 107 9.66 7.01 23.57
C ILE A 107 10.13 6.26 22.33
N LYS A 108 11.42 5.95 22.24
CA LYS A 108 11.99 5.22 21.10
C LYS A 108 11.39 3.82 20.94
N ALA A 109 11.23 3.09 22.06
CA ALA A 109 10.61 1.77 22.06
C ALA A 109 9.15 1.85 21.59
N PHE A 110 8.38 2.79 22.14
CA PHE A 110 6.99 3.01 21.76
C PHE A 110 6.82 3.35 20.27
N ILE A 111 7.65 4.24 19.72
CA ILE A 111 7.64 4.57 18.28
C ILE A 111 8.06 3.37 17.41
N ALA A 112 8.99 2.54 17.89
CA ALA A 112 9.41 1.35 17.15
C ALA A 112 8.29 0.30 17.09
N GLU A 113 7.61 0.06 18.21
CA GLU A 113 6.48 -0.88 18.31
C GLU A 113 5.30 -0.42 17.45
N SER A 114 4.96 0.87 17.48
CA SER A 114 3.84 1.43 16.71
C SER A 114 4.01 1.29 15.19
N LYS A 115 5.26 1.25 14.70
CA LYS A 115 5.54 1.06 13.27
C LYS A 115 5.14 -0.32 12.77
N ILE A 116 5.10 -1.34 13.64
CA ILE A 116 4.79 -2.72 13.27
C ILE A 116 3.26 -2.95 13.20
N ILE A 117 2.47 -2.20 13.97
CA ILE A 117 1.01 -2.36 14.07
C ILE A 117 0.31 -1.49 13.00
N PHE A 118 -0.56 -2.06 12.18
CA PHE A 118 -1.16 -1.35 11.02
C PHE A 118 -2.28 -0.38 11.41
N GLU A 119 -2.95 -0.65 12.52
CA GLU A 119 -4.11 0.08 13.03
C GLU A 119 -3.72 1.34 13.82
N VAL A 120 -2.46 1.44 14.24
CA VAL A 120 -1.91 2.58 14.98
C VAL A 120 -1.49 3.68 14.00
N LYS A 121 -2.17 4.85 14.04
CA LYS A 121 -2.14 5.81 12.92
C LYS A 121 -1.69 7.22 13.29
N THR A 122 -1.94 7.67 14.52
CA THR A 122 -1.81 9.09 14.90
C THR A 122 -0.51 9.41 15.65
N ILE A 123 0.46 8.50 15.62
CA ILE A 123 1.76 8.69 16.28
C ILE A 123 2.48 9.92 15.74
N ASP A 124 2.54 10.08 14.41
CA ASP A 124 3.24 11.20 13.79
C ASP A 124 2.56 12.53 14.13
N LYS A 125 1.22 12.56 14.13
CA LYS A 125 0.39 13.72 14.52
C LYS A 125 0.74 14.25 15.91
N TYR A 126 0.90 13.37 16.90
CA TYR A 126 1.12 13.73 18.30
C TYR A 126 2.59 13.63 18.75
N SER A 127 3.51 13.31 17.84
CA SER A 127 4.93 13.11 18.17
C SER A 127 5.56 14.34 18.85
N SER A 128 5.12 15.55 18.50
CA SER A 128 5.52 16.81 19.13
C SER A 128 4.97 17.00 20.54
N ASP A 129 3.94 16.25 20.92
CA ASP A 129 3.28 16.29 22.22
C ASP A 129 3.82 15.22 23.18
N PHE A 130 4.88 14.50 22.79
CA PHE A 130 5.57 13.54 23.63
C PHE A 130 6.62 14.25 24.48
N PHE A 131 6.60 14.01 25.79
CA PHE A 131 7.55 14.64 26.71
C PHE A 131 7.98 13.69 27.83
N ILE A 132 9.07 14.06 28.51
CA ILE A 132 9.63 13.31 29.64
C ILE A 132 9.33 14.08 30.93
N GLU A 133 9.19 13.33 32.03
CA GLU A 133 9.11 13.81 33.42
C GLU A 133 9.90 15.11 33.67
N THR A 134 9.19 16.19 34.01
CA THR A 134 9.78 17.53 34.20
C THR A 134 10.01 17.89 35.67
N ASP A 135 9.18 17.38 36.58
CA ASP A 135 9.19 17.71 38.02
C ASP A 135 9.07 16.45 38.89
N THR A 136 9.28 16.53 40.20
CA THR A 136 9.04 15.42 41.14
C THR A 136 7.57 15.02 41.14
N PRO A 137 7.18 13.88 40.50
CA PRO A 137 5.79 13.49 40.38
C PRO A 137 5.28 12.98 41.73
N LYS A 138 3.96 13.08 41.95
CA LYS A 138 3.36 12.68 43.23
C LYS A 138 2.81 11.26 43.17
N LYS A 139 2.88 10.54 44.29
CA LYS A 139 2.21 9.24 44.39
C LYS A 139 0.70 9.45 44.23
N ALA A 140 0.12 8.72 43.28
CA ALA A 140 -1.32 8.76 43.06
C ALA A 140 -2.07 8.27 44.33
N PRO A 141 -3.16 8.92 44.73
CA PRO A 141 -4.01 8.46 45.82
C PRO A 141 -4.54 7.04 45.55
N SER A 142 -4.55 6.16 46.55
CA SER A 142 -5.12 4.81 46.42
C SER A 142 -6.63 4.86 46.20
N ILE A 143 -7.14 4.19 45.17
CA ILE A 143 -8.57 4.16 44.86
C ILE A 143 -9.11 2.81 45.34
N SER A 144 -10.12 2.84 46.20
CA SER A 144 -10.74 1.64 46.75
C SER A 144 -12.25 1.78 46.66
N GLY A 145 -12.88 1.02 45.77
CA GLY A 145 -14.33 1.03 45.61
C GLY A 145 -14.75 0.36 44.32
N ASN A 146 -15.97 -0.15 44.30
CA ASN A 146 -16.67 -0.55 43.09
C ASN A 146 -17.78 0.49 42.92
N ASP A 147 -17.47 1.63 42.30
CA ASP A 147 -18.48 2.69 42.19
C ASP A 147 -19.56 2.32 41.17
N SER A 148 -20.72 2.00 41.74
CA SER A 148 -22.02 1.95 41.11
C SER A 148 -22.52 3.36 40.83
N PHE A 149 -21.87 4.08 39.93
CA PHE A 149 -22.47 5.29 39.36
C PHE A 149 -23.56 4.81 38.38
N PRO A 150 -24.85 5.07 38.62
CA PRO A 150 -25.89 4.74 37.65
C PRO A 150 -25.88 5.83 36.58
N PHE A 151 -25.24 5.55 35.45
CA PHE A 151 -25.35 6.35 34.24
C PHE A 151 -25.71 5.44 33.08
N ASP A 152 -26.41 5.99 32.07
CA ASP A 152 -26.83 5.23 30.90
C ASP A 152 -25.63 5.00 29.98
N ILE A 153 -24.82 4.01 30.35
CA ILE A 153 -23.68 3.55 29.57
C ILE A 153 -24.05 3.25 28.11
N ASN A 154 -25.29 2.80 27.85
CA ASN A 154 -25.69 2.43 26.50
C ASN A 154 -25.82 3.66 25.61
N GLU A 155 -26.36 4.78 26.13
CA GLU A 155 -26.50 6.04 25.38
C GLU A 155 -25.12 6.55 24.89
N TYR A 156 -24.14 6.65 25.79
CA TYR A 156 -22.79 7.10 25.42
C TYR A 156 -22.08 6.15 24.47
N MET A 157 -22.32 4.84 24.62
CA MET A 157 -21.79 3.84 23.72
C MET A 157 -22.41 3.90 22.32
N LEU A 158 -23.71 4.19 22.21
CA LEU A 158 -24.38 4.40 20.93
C LEU A 158 -23.77 5.60 20.20
N VAL A 159 -23.59 6.73 20.90
CA VAL A 159 -22.93 7.91 20.34
C VAL A 159 -21.50 7.59 19.89
N ASP A 160 -20.74 6.82 20.66
CA ASP A 160 -19.38 6.40 20.29
C ASP A 160 -19.36 5.52 19.04
N ASN A 161 -20.27 4.54 18.91
CA ASN A 161 -20.36 3.68 17.73
C ASN A 161 -20.71 4.51 16.48
N LEU A 162 -21.69 5.40 16.59
CA LEU A 162 -22.09 6.33 15.54
C LEU A 162 -20.91 7.22 15.14
N PHE A 163 -20.22 7.82 16.11
CA PHE A 163 -19.10 8.70 15.83
C PHE A 163 -17.92 7.96 15.20
N ASN A 164 -17.61 6.74 15.63
CA ASN A 164 -16.57 5.92 15.00
C ASN A 164 -16.88 5.64 13.52
N SER A 165 -18.14 5.35 13.19
CA SER A 165 -18.61 5.19 11.81
C SER A 165 -18.49 6.51 11.02
N VAL A 166 -19.08 7.60 11.52
CA VAL A 166 -19.07 8.91 10.86
C VAL A 166 -17.64 9.45 10.68
N LYS A 167 -16.79 9.35 11.70
CA LYS A 167 -15.36 9.73 11.62
C LYS A 167 -14.64 8.89 10.56
N GLY A 168 -14.92 7.59 10.49
CA GLY A 168 -14.35 6.70 9.48
C GLY A 168 -14.75 7.12 8.05
N GLY A 169 -16.02 7.48 7.87
CA GLY A 169 -16.54 8.03 6.63
C GLY A 169 -15.88 9.35 6.23
N ILE A 170 -15.78 10.33 7.15
CA ILE A 170 -15.15 11.63 6.91
C ILE A 170 -13.67 11.49 6.55
N VAL A 171 -12.91 10.70 7.31
CA VAL A 171 -11.48 10.50 7.07
C VAL A 171 -11.25 9.81 5.72
N SER A 172 -12.06 8.80 5.40
CA SER A 172 -11.97 8.12 4.10
C SER A 172 -12.40 9.03 2.95
N TYR A 173 -13.43 9.87 3.13
CA TYR A 173 -13.83 10.89 2.17
C TYR A 173 -12.66 11.82 1.81
N LEU A 174 -11.96 12.34 2.83
CA LEU A 174 -10.79 13.19 2.65
C LEU A 174 -9.66 12.48 1.91
N CYS A 175 -9.40 11.20 2.24
CA CYS A 175 -8.43 10.39 1.53
C CYS A 175 -8.83 10.17 0.06
N GLY A 176 -10.11 9.88 -0.21
CA GLY A 176 -10.64 9.73 -1.55
C GLY A 176 -10.53 11.03 -2.36
N LEU A 177 -10.80 12.17 -1.72
CA LEU A 177 -10.64 13.49 -2.33
C LEU A 177 -9.17 13.80 -2.66
N LYS A 178 -8.25 13.57 -1.71
CA LYS A 178 -6.81 13.79 -1.92
C LYS A 178 -6.21 12.85 -2.95
N THR A 179 -6.72 11.63 -3.08
CA THR A 179 -6.26 10.69 -4.12
C THR A 179 -6.97 10.91 -5.46
N SER A 180 -7.95 11.81 -5.55
CA SER A 180 -8.66 12.08 -6.80
C SER A 180 -7.77 12.82 -7.80
N THR A 181 -7.89 12.42 -9.05
CA THR A 181 -7.23 13.05 -10.20
C THR A 181 -8.29 13.66 -11.11
N SER A 182 -7.92 14.67 -11.89
CA SER A 182 -8.81 15.16 -12.95
C SER A 182 -9.12 14.07 -13.98
N LEU A 183 -10.22 14.22 -14.72
CA LEU A 183 -10.61 13.33 -15.82
C LEU A 183 -9.47 13.17 -16.85
N GLU A 184 -8.78 14.26 -17.19
CA GLU A 184 -7.67 14.24 -18.13
C GLU A 184 -6.50 13.42 -17.61
N ASN A 185 -6.14 13.61 -16.34
CA ASN A 185 -5.07 12.85 -15.70
C ASN A 185 -5.44 11.37 -15.55
N GLN A 186 -6.71 11.05 -15.26
CA GLN A 186 -7.19 9.68 -15.20
C GLN A 186 -7.13 8.98 -16.56
N SER A 187 -7.61 9.63 -17.64
CA SER A 187 -7.47 9.12 -19.01
C SER A 187 -6.01 8.83 -19.34
N LEU A 188 -5.13 9.77 -19.00
CA LEU A 188 -3.70 9.64 -19.25
C LEU A 188 -3.09 8.48 -18.47
N ILE A 189 -3.45 8.28 -17.20
CA ILE A 189 -3.01 7.13 -16.39
C ILE A 189 -3.46 5.81 -17.04
N LEU A 190 -4.70 5.73 -17.54
CA LEU A 190 -5.20 4.56 -18.24
C LEU A 190 -4.45 4.32 -19.56
N SER A 191 -4.23 5.35 -20.36
CA SER A 191 -3.47 5.27 -21.61
C SER A 191 -2.03 4.83 -21.37
N LEU A 192 -1.35 5.35 -20.35
CA LEU A 192 -0.01 4.92 -19.93
C LEU A 192 0.01 3.45 -19.48
N THR A 193 -0.98 3.03 -18.70
CA THR A 193 -1.09 1.64 -18.22
C THR A 193 -1.35 0.68 -19.38
N SER A 194 -2.23 1.07 -20.30
CA SER A 194 -2.52 0.32 -21.52
C SER A 194 -1.27 0.19 -22.40
N LEU A 195 -0.56 1.30 -22.65
CA LEU A 195 0.68 1.31 -23.41
C LEU A 195 1.74 0.39 -22.77
N LYS A 196 1.90 0.45 -21.45
CA LYS A 196 2.81 -0.45 -20.71
C LYS A 196 2.44 -1.92 -20.91
N ASN A 197 1.17 -2.26 -20.78
CA ASN A 197 0.69 -3.64 -20.94
C ASN A 197 0.84 -4.13 -22.40
N MET A 198 0.57 -3.27 -23.37
CA MET A 198 0.80 -3.56 -24.79
C MET A 198 2.28 -3.88 -25.05
N ILE A 199 3.20 -3.07 -24.53
CA ILE A 199 4.64 -3.26 -24.71
C ILE A 199 5.14 -4.51 -23.96
N ALA A 200 4.59 -4.82 -22.79
CA ALA A 200 4.85 -6.09 -22.11
C ALA A 200 4.39 -7.29 -22.95
N GLY A 201 3.22 -7.20 -23.60
CA GLY A 201 2.75 -8.21 -24.54
C GLY A 201 3.65 -8.34 -25.79
N LEU A 202 4.14 -7.21 -26.31
CA LEU A 202 5.10 -7.19 -27.41
C LEU A 202 6.39 -7.95 -27.07
N ASN A 203 6.88 -7.84 -25.83
CA ASN A 203 8.06 -8.60 -25.39
C ASN A 203 7.85 -10.11 -25.59
N THR A 204 6.72 -10.65 -25.16
CA THR A 204 6.38 -12.06 -25.35
C THR A 204 6.35 -12.42 -26.84
N VAL A 205 5.74 -11.58 -27.67
CA VAL A 205 5.68 -11.80 -29.13
C VAL A 205 7.06 -11.78 -29.77
N VAL A 206 7.92 -10.83 -29.40
CA VAL A 206 9.28 -10.70 -29.94
C VAL A 206 10.16 -11.88 -29.53
N MET A 207 10.06 -12.35 -28.28
CA MET A 207 10.90 -13.44 -27.76
C MET A 207 10.45 -14.82 -28.25
N MET A 208 9.13 -15.06 -28.33
CA MET A 208 8.57 -16.34 -28.75
C MET A 208 8.32 -16.44 -30.26
N GLY A 209 8.40 -15.31 -30.98
CA GLY A 209 8.16 -15.26 -32.42
C GLY A 209 9.25 -15.97 -33.19
N GLU A 210 8.88 -17.05 -33.90
CA GLU A 210 9.77 -17.82 -34.77
C GLU A 210 9.50 -17.58 -36.27
N GLU A 211 8.32 -17.06 -36.62
CA GLU A 211 7.89 -16.68 -37.97
C GLU A 211 6.73 -15.69 -37.81
N ASN A 212 6.90 -14.44 -38.27
CA ASN A 212 5.87 -13.47 -38.67
C ASN A 212 6.48 -12.05 -38.75
N VAL A 213 5.96 -11.23 -39.65
CA VAL A 213 6.17 -9.78 -39.61
C VAL A 213 5.38 -9.23 -38.42
N ILE A 214 6.09 -8.69 -37.42
CA ILE A 214 5.43 -8.03 -36.29
C ILE A 214 4.94 -6.66 -36.77
N ASP A 215 3.63 -6.41 -36.67
CA ASP A 215 3.09 -5.08 -36.92
C ASP A 215 3.36 -4.16 -35.73
N TYR A 216 4.33 -3.26 -35.91
CA TYR A 216 4.69 -2.28 -34.89
C TYR A 216 3.81 -1.02 -34.89
N SER A 217 2.93 -0.87 -35.89
CA SER A 217 2.15 0.36 -36.11
C SER A 217 1.24 0.68 -34.93
N GLN A 218 0.59 -0.33 -34.36
CA GLN A 218 -0.29 -0.17 -33.19
C GLN A 218 0.44 0.40 -31.96
N TYR A 219 1.70 0.04 -31.73
CA TYR A 219 2.48 0.53 -30.58
C TYR A 219 2.91 1.98 -30.79
N LYS A 220 3.29 2.34 -32.02
CA LYS A 220 3.60 3.73 -32.38
C LYS A 220 2.38 4.64 -32.25
N ILE A 221 1.22 4.18 -32.73
CA ILE A 221 -0.05 4.91 -32.59
C ILE A 221 -0.42 5.10 -31.13
N SER A 222 -0.33 4.03 -30.31
CA SER A 222 -0.64 4.10 -28.87
C SER A 222 0.31 5.03 -28.11
N LEU A 223 1.60 4.99 -28.42
CA LEU A 223 2.59 5.92 -27.86
C LEU A 223 2.27 7.38 -28.22
N LEU A 224 1.93 7.65 -29.49
CA LEU A 224 1.58 8.99 -29.95
C LEU A 224 0.28 9.50 -29.31
N LYS A 225 -0.75 8.65 -29.21
CA LYS A 225 -2.00 8.97 -28.51
C LYS A 225 -1.73 9.35 -27.07
N THR A 226 -0.96 8.54 -26.35
CA THR A 226 -0.60 8.78 -24.94
C THR A 226 0.24 10.04 -24.79
N LYS A 227 1.16 10.33 -25.73
CA LYS A 227 1.93 11.58 -25.78
C LYS A 227 1.01 12.81 -25.92
N ASN A 228 0.00 12.73 -26.79
CA ASN A 228 -0.95 13.82 -26.99
C ASN A 228 -1.82 14.08 -25.77
N GLU A 229 -2.22 13.03 -25.04
CA GLU A 229 -2.89 13.16 -23.74
C GLU A 229 -1.96 13.80 -22.70
N PHE A 230 -0.68 13.40 -22.66
CA PHE A 230 0.30 13.96 -21.73
C PHE A 230 0.54 15.46 -21.93
N LEU A 231 0.49 15.95 -23.17
CA LEU A 231 0.63 17.37 -23.50
C LEU A 231 -0.48 18.25 -22.91
N ARG A 232 -1.63 17.66 -22.56
CA ARG A 232 -2.74 18.34 -21.88
C ARG A 232 -2.57 18.40 -20.36
N SER A 233 -1.61 17.65 -19.81
CA SER A 233 -1.35 17.62 -18.37
C SER A 233 -0.55 18.84 -17.89
N PRO A 234 -0.56 19.13 -16.56
CA PRO A 234 0.30 20.16 -15.96
C PRO A 234 1.80 19.96 -16.22
N PHE A 235 2.22 18.75 -16.60
CA PHE A 235 3.61 18.37 -16.82
C PHE A 235 4.06 18.41 -18.28
N LYS A 236 3.34 19.10 -19.16
CA LYS A 236 3.68 19.24 -20.58
C LYS A 236 5.14 19.66 -20.86
N SER A 237 5.78 20.38 -19.93
CA SER A 237 7.20 20.76 -20.03
C SER A 237 8.17 19.57 -19.95
N LYS A 238 7.75 18.43 -19.40
CA LYS A 238 8.51 17.17 -19.31
C LYS A 238 8.24 16.22 -20.48
N ILE A 239 7.90 16.76 -21.65
CA ILE A 239 7.58 15.97 -22.86
C ILE A 239 8.77 15.15 -23.36
N ASN A 240 10.00 15.55 -23.01
CA ASN A 240 11.23 14.81 -23.32
C ASN A 240 11.20 13.36 -22.83
N LEU A 241 10.42 13.04 -21.79
CA LEU A 241 10.20 11.66 -21.34
C LEU A 241 9.57 10.77 -22.45
N PHE A 242 8.70 11.33 -23.27
CA PHE A 242 8.11 10.60 -24.41
C PHE A 242 9.07 10.47 -25.60
N GLU A 243 10.04 11.38 -25.76
CA GLU A 243 11.11 11.19 -26.74
C GLU A 243 12.01 10.03 -26.34
N VAL A 244 12.32 9.89 -25.04
CA VAL A 244 13.04 8.71 -24.52
C VAL A 244 12.27 7.42 -24.78
N LEU A 245 10.96 7.39 -24.49
CA LEU A 245 10.11 6.23 -24.80
C LEU A 245 10.10 5.90 -26.29
N LYS A 246 10.02 6.93 -27.15
CA LYS A 246 10.08 6.75 -28.61
C LYS A 246 11.41 6.15 -29.06
N HIS A 247 12.53 6.66 -28.56
CA HIS A 247 13.85 6.13 -28.89
C HIS A 247 13.99 4.66 -28.47
N ILE A 248 13.55 4.31 -27.25
CA ILE A 248 13.56 2.92 -26.78
C ILE A 248 12.69 2.04 -27.68
N LEU A 249 11.50 2.50 -28.07
CA LEU A 249 10.62 1.74 -28.96
C LEU A 249 11.23 1.54 -30.35
N ASP A 250 11.82 2.58 -30.94
CA ASP A 250 12.47 2.47 -32.25
C ASP A 250 13.69 1.53 -32.20
N GLU A 251 14.44 1.52 -31.10
CA GLU A 251 15.56 0.58 -30.87
C GLU A 251 15.06 -0.86 -30.70
N ILE A 252 13.97 -1.08 -29.96
CA ILE A 252 13.31 -2.39 -29.85
C ILE A 252 12.92 -2.90 -31.24
N ILE A 253 12.29 -2.06 -32.07
CA ILE A 253 11.85 -2.42 -33.43
C ILE A 253 13.03 -2.79 -34.33
N SER A 254 14.12 -2.03 -34.25
CA SER A 254 15.32 -2.30 -35.05
C SER A 254 15.94 -3.64 -34.65
N LEU A 255 16.16 -3.86 -33.35
CA LEU A 255 16.80 -5.08 -32.85
C LEU A 255 15.91 -6.31 -33.02
N SER A 256 14.59 -6.18 -32.86
CA SER A 256 13.67 -7.29 -33.08
C SER A 256 13.60 -7.72 -34.55
N THR A 257 13.74 -6.78 -35.49
CA THR A 257 13.83 -7.09 -36.93
C THR A 257 15.12 -7.88 -37.22
N LEU A 258 16.26 -7.43 -36.70
CA LEU A 258 17.53 -8.14 -36.82
C LEU A 258 17.50 -9.53 -36.16
N ARG A 259 16.81 -9.64 -35.02
CA ARG A 259 16.57 -10.93 -34.37
C ARG A 259 15.77 -11.87 -35.26
N LEU A 260 14.67 -11.41 -35.85
CA LEU A 260 13.83 -12.23 -36.73
C LEU A 260 14.59 -12.72 -37.97
N GLU A 261 15.36 -11.84 -38.61
CA GLU A 261 16.25 -12.22 -39.71
C GLU A 261 17.22 -13.32 -39.28
N LYS A 262 17.82 -13.18 -38.09
CA LYS A 262 18.77 -14.17 -37.56
C LYS A 262 18.12 -15.51 -37.23
N VAL A 263 16.92 -15.50 -36.65
CA VAL A 263 16.14 -16.72 -36.38
C VAL A 263 15.71 -17.40 -37.67
N ALA A 264 15.34 -16.64 -38.71
CA ALA A 264 15.05 -17.20 -40.03
C ALA A 264 16.29 -17.84 -40.66
N GLU A 265 17.46 -17.21 -40.56
CA GLU A 265 18.74 -17.80 -40.98
C GLU A 265 19.01 -19.14 -40.26
N GLN A 266 18.70 -19.25 -38.96
CA GLN A 266 18.92 -20.47 -38.18
C GLN A 266 18.16 -21.69 -38.73
N LYS A 267 17.02 -21.46 -39.42
CA LYS A 267 16.22 -22.53 -40.04
C LYS A 267 16.78 -23.02 -41.37
N SER A 268 17.71 -22.28 -41.98
CA SER A 268 18.28 -22.62 -43.28
C SER A 268 19.19 -23.87 -43.23
N PRO A 269 19.23 -24.69 -44.31
CA PRO A 269 20.17 -25.80 -44.41
C PRO A 269 21.64 -25.37 -44.33
N SER A 270 21.97 -24.20 -44.86
CA SER A 270 23.32 -23.61 -44.80
C SER A 270 23.76 -23.31 -43.37
N TYR A 271 22.85 -22.85 -42.51
CA TYR A 271 23.15 -22.60 -41.10
C TYR A 271 23.48 -23.89 -40.35
N LYS A 272 22.72 -24.97 -40.58
CA LYS A 272 23.02 -26.28 -39.97
C LYS A 272 24.42 -26.79 -40.37
N LEU A 273 24.78 -26.65 -41.64
CA LEU A 273 26.10 -27.00 -42.16
C LEU A 273 27.21 -26.15 -41.52
N GLU A 274 26.98 -24.85 -41.35
CA GLU A 274 27.96 -23.96 -40.72
C GLU A 274 28.14 -24.27 -39.22
N ILE A 275 27.06 -24.61 -38.50
CA ILE A 275 27.15 -25.06 -37.11
C ILE A 275 27.93 -26.37 -37.00
N GLU A 276 27.71 -27.34 -37.89
CA GLU A 276 28.50 -28.58 -37.91
C GLU A 276 29.98 -28.30 -38.21
N ARG A 277 30.27 -27.40 -39.14
CA ARG A 277 31.63 -26.95 -39.45
C ARG A 277 32.30 -26.28 -38.24
N LEU A 278 31.59 -25.40 -37.54
CA LEU A 278 32.08 -24.73 -36.34
C LEU A 278 32.30 -25.73 -35.19
N LYS A 279 31.42 -26.73 -35.01
CA LYS A 279 31.63 -27.82 -34.04
C LYS A 279 32.89 -28.63 -34.37
N LYS A 280 33.12 -28.94 -35.64
CA LYS A 280 34.34 -29.63 -36.08
C LYS A 280 35.60 -28.80 -35.81
N LYS A 281 35.61 -27.52 -36.20
CA LYS A 281 36.72 -26.61 -35.90
C LYS A 281 36.95 -26.43 -34.40
N LYS A 282 35.88 -26.39 -33.60
CA LYS A 282 35.98 -26.34 -32.14
C LYS A 282 36.76 -27.56 -31.63
N ALA A 283 36.39 -28.76 -32.08
CA ALA A 283 37.07 -29.99 -31.70
C ALA A 283 38.55 -30.01 -32.16
N GLU A 284 38.85 -29.49 -33.36
CA GLU A 284 40.22 -29.36 -33.86
C GLU A 284 41.07 -28.41 -32.98
N TYR A 285 40.53 -27.27 -32.58
CA TYR A 285 41.22 -26.35 -31.66
C TYR A 285 41.28 -26.87 -30.23
N GLU A 286 40.27 -27.61 -29.75
CA GLU A 286 40.32 -28.31 -28.45
C GLU A 286 41.45 -29.35 -28.43
N ASP A 287 41.58 -30.15 -29.47
CA ASP A 287 42.66 -31.16 -29.62
C ASP A 287 44.05 -30.50 -29.76
N LEU A 288 44.15 -29.41 -30.53
CA LEU A 288 45.40 -28.65 -30.65
C LEU A 288 45.82 -28.03 -29.30
N LEU A 289 44.88 -27.40 -28.60
CA LEU A 289 45.13 -26.86 -27.26
C LEU A 289 45.54 -27.97 -26.31
N TYR A 290 44.87 -29.12 -26.34
CA TYR A 290 45.25 -30.27 -25.52
C TYR A 290 46.68 -30.75 -25.81
N LYS A 291 47.05 -30.94 -27.09
CA LYS A 291 48.41 -31.35 -27.50
C LYS A 291 49.49 -30.34 -27.09
N LEU A 292 49.22 -29.05 -27.29
CA LEU A 292 50.13 -27.98 -26.89
C LEU A 292 50.31 -27.93 -25.38
N GLU A 293 49.23 -28.16 -24.63
CA GLU A 293 49.27 -28.19 -23.18
C GLU A 293 50.01 -29.43 -22.68
N ASP A 294 49.71 -30.61 -23.20
CA ASP A 294 50.34 -31.89 -22.82
C ASP A 294 51.85 -31.87 -23.07
N SER A 295 52.27 -31.42 -24.26
CA SER A 295 53.68 -31.42 -24.67
C SER A 295 54.55 -30.43 -23.89
N ASN A 296 54.00 -29.28 -23.49
CA ASN A 296 54.80 -28.17 -22.94
C ASN A 296 54.57 -27.92 -21.46
N ILE A 297 53.33 -28.07 -21.00
CA ILE A 297 52.92 -27.77 -19.62
C ILE A 297 52.17 -28.93 -18.95
N GLY A 298 52.14 -30.13 -19.57
CA GLY A 298 51.38 -31.29 -19.07
C GLY A 298 51.87 -31.72 -17.70
N LYS A 299 53.17 -31.99 -17.58
CA LYS A 299 53.82 -32.32 -16.30
C LYS A 299 53.64 -31.24 -15.23
N ILE A 300 53.71 -29.96 -15.63
CA ILE A 300 53.51 -28.80 -14.73
C ILE A 300 52.05 -28.75 -14.24
N LYS A 301 51.08 -29.07 -15.10
CA LYS A 301 49.65 -29.16 -14.74
C LYS A 301 49.35 -30.36 -13.86
N GLU A 302 49.96 -31.51 -14.12
CA GLU A 302 49.84 -32.72 -13.29
C GLU A 302 50.36 -32.47 -11.87
N GLU A 303 51.54 -31.87 -11.76
CA GLU A 303 52.12 -31.49 -10.46
C GLU A 303 51.22 -30.49 -9.73
N LEU A 304 50.71 -29.48 -10.45
CA LEU A 304 49.77 -28.52 -9.89
C LEU A 304 48.49 -29.22 -9.40
N ASN A 305 47.94 -30.16 -10.17
CA ASN A 305 46.74 -30.91 -9.80
C ASN A 305 46.98 -31.83 -8.60
N SER A 306 48.15 -32.47 -8.49
CA SER A 306 48.53 -33.26 -7.31
C SER A 306 48.49 -32.42 -6.03
N ILE A 307 49.05 -31.19 -6.06
CA ILE A 307 48.95 -30.26 -4.93
C ILE A 307 47.49 -29.88 -4.64
N LYS A 308 46.67 -29.65 -5.68
CA LYS A 308 45.24 -29.34 -5.50
C LYS A 308 44.44 -30.50 -4.91
N GLU A 309 44.76 -31.74 -5.26
CA GLU A 309 44.14 -32.95 -4.73
C GLU A 309 44.52 -33.18 -3.27
N GLN A 310 45.77 -32.91 -2.90
CA GLN A 310 46.19 -32.91 -1.49
C GLN A 310 45.41 -31.89 -0.67
N GLU A 311 45.22 -30.67 -1.20
CA GLU A 311 44.36 -29.66 -0.56
C GLU A 311 42.89 -30.10 -0.44
N ALA A 312 42.36 -30.82 -1.43
CA ALA A 312 41.02 -31.37 -1.38
C ALA A 312 40.89 -32.45 -0.30
N LYS A 313 41.82 -33.42 -0.26
CA LYS A 313 41.90 -34.48 0.77
C LYS A 313 42.05 -33.92 2.18
N MET A 314 42.92 -32.92 2.37
CA MET A 314 43.06 -32.22 3.65
C MET A 314 41.79 -31.46 4.05
N GLY A 315 41.04 -30.94 3.07
CA GLY A 315 39.74 -30.32 3.33
C GLY A 315 38.69 -31.33 3.78
N GLU A 316 38.63 -32.47 3.11
CA GLU A 316 37.68 -33.56 3.39
C GLU A 316 37.85 -34.11 4.82
N LEU A 317 39.10 -34.27 5.26
CA LEU A 317 39.45 -34.65 6.64
C LEU A 317 38.99 -33.63 7.71
N GLU A 318 38.73 -32.38 7.31
CA GLU A 318 38.23 -31.30 8.18
C GLU A 318 36.75 -30.94 7.90
N GLY A 319 36.02 -31.73 7.12
CA GLY A 319 34.63 -31.46 6.76
C GLY A 319 34.42 -30.26 5.83
N LYS A 320 35.45 -29.84 5.09
CA LYS A 320 35.44 -28.72 4.14
C LYS A 320 35.68 -29.22 2.72
N LYS A 321 35.22 -28.47 1.70
CA LYS A 321 35.51 -28.81 0.30
C LYS A 321 37.00 -28.76 -0.06
N ARG A 322 37.81 -27.98 0.67
CA ARG A 322 39.24 -27.78 0.43
C ARG A 322 39.94 -27.10 1.60
N LYS A 323 41.17 -27.51 1.92
CA LYS A 323 42.08 -26.83 2.85
C LYS A 323 43.35 -26.41 2.10
N PHE A 324 43.60 -25.11 2.00
CA PHE A 324 44.78 -24.58 1.32
C PHE A 324 46.04 -24.73 2.17
N PHE A 325 47.18 -24.95 1.52
CA PHE A 325 48.48 -24.92 2.19
C PHE A 325 48.78 -23.50 2.75
N PRO A 326 49.41 -23.37 3.93
CA PRO A 326 49.73 -22.08 4.54
C PRO A 326 50.68 -21.25 3.66
N LYS A 327 50.51 -19.92 3.67
CA LYS A 327 51.39 -18.99 2.95
C LYS A 327 52.83 -19.12 3.45
N GLY A 328 53.79 -19.29 2.54
CA GLY A 328 55.20 -19.55 2.86
C GLY A 328 55.59 -21.02 3.04
N SER A 329 54.64 -21.97 2.95
CA SER A 329 54.96 -23.39 2.83
C SER A 329 55.50 -23.73 1.44
N HIS A 330 56.26 -24.83 1.35
CA HIS A 330 56.85 -25.30 0.09
C HIS A 330 55.77 -25.54 -0.98
N GLU A 331 54.67 -26.21 -0.63
CA GLU A 331 53.57 -26.52 -1.54
C GLU A 331 52.79 -25.27 -1.97
N TYR A 332 52.67 -24.28 -1.09
CA TYR A 332 52.05 -22.99 -1.43
C TYR A 332 52.87 -22.20 -2.45
N GLU A 333 54.17 -22.06 -2.21
CA GLU A 333 55.07 -21.34 -3.14
C GLU A 333 55.23 -22.13 -4.44
N ARG A 334 55.36 -23.46 -4.39
CA ARG A 334 55.42 -24.30 -5.58
C ARG A 334 54.16 -24.19 -6.43
N LYS A 335 52.96 -24.21 -5.81
CA LYS A 335 51.69 -23.97 -6.52
C LYS A 335 51.63 -22.60 -7.20
N LYS A 336 52.20 -21.57 -6.57
CA LYS A 336 52.27 -20.22 -7.13
C LYS A 336 53.24 -20.16 -8.32
N GLU A 337 54.40 -20.80 -8.21
CA GLU A 337 55.37 -20.95 -9.30
C GLU A 337 54.77 -21.71 -10.49
N LEU A 338 54.15 -22.87 -10.25
CA LEU A 338 53.52 -23.67 -11.31
C LEU A 338 52.44 -22.88 -12.06
N LYS A 339 51.63 -22.09 -11.34
CA LYS A 339 50.66 -21.17 -11.96
C LYS A 339 51.33 -20.08 -12.79
N ALA A 340 52.42 -19.50 -12.30
CA ALA A 340 53.18 -18.48 -13.02
C ALA A 340 53.80 -19.04 -14.30
N GLN A 341 54.36 -20.26 -14.25
CA GLN A 341 54.93 -20.95 -15.41
C GLN A 341 53.85 -21.28 -16.46
N ILE A 342 52.69 -21.77 -16.02
CA ILE A 342 51.54 -22.01 -16.91
C ILE A 342 51.09 -20.69 -17.57
N ASN A 343 50.91 -19.62 -16.79
CA ASN A 343 50.48 -18.34 -17.34
C ASN A 343 51.51 -17.74 -18.31
N LYS A 344 52.79 -17.81 -17.97
CA LYS A 344 53.89 -17.38 -18.84
C LYS A 344 53.83 -18.08 -20.19
N TYR A 345 53.68 -19.41 -20.21
CA TYR A 345 53.50 -20.16 -21.45
C TYR A 345 52.27 -19.70 -22.24
N LYS A 346 51.11 -19.51 -21.59
CA LYS A 346 49.88 -19.06 -22.26
C LYS A 346 49.99 -17.66 -22.85
N GLU A 347 50.83 -16.79 -22.29
CA GLU A 347 51.01 -15.41 -22.72
C GLU A 347 52.06 -15.26 -23.83
N GLU A 348 53.16 -16.01 -23.72
CA GLU A 348 54.34 -15.95 -24.59
C GLU A 348 54.24 -16.88 -25.81
N ASN A 349 53.52 -18.00 -25.73
CA ASN A 349 53.34 -18.90 -26.86
C ASN A 349 52.30 -18.35 -27.84
N SER A 350 52.77 -17.90 -29.01
CA SER A 350 51.94 -17.30 -30.07
C SER A 350 50.92 -18.28 -30.66
N GLU A 351 51.28 -19.56 -30.78
CA GLU A 351 50.42 -20.61 -31.32
C GLU A 351 49.27 -20.94 -30.36
N TYR A 352 49.56 -21.12 -29.07
CA TYR A 352 48.57 -21.32 -28.02
C TYR A 352 47.60 -20.13 -27.92
N LYS A 353 48.13 -18.90 -27.95
CA LYS A 353 47.33 -17.68 -27.85
C LYS A 353 46.37 -17.53 -29.02
N THR A 354 46.81 -17.89 -30.22
CA THR A 354 45.99 -17.88 -31.44
C THR A 354 44.93 -18.97 -31.35
N ALA A 355 45.31 -20.22 -31.06
CA ALA A 355 44.38 -21.34 -30.91
C ALA A 355 43.31 -21.08 -29.82
N PHE A 356 43.69 -20.49 -28.69
CA PHE A 356 42.77 -20.17 -27.59
C PHE A 356 41.80 -19.04 -27.94
N ARG A 357 42.25 -18.02 -28.68
CA ARG A 357 41.37 -16.94 -29.18
C ARG A 357 40.34 -17.48 -30.18
N GLU A 358 40.79 -18.28 -31.13
CA GLU A 358 39.91 -18.92 -32.12
C GLU A 358 38.90 -19.85 -31.43
N TYR A 359 39.36 -20.69 -30.50
CA TYR A 359 38.48 -21.52 -29.66
C TYR A 359 37.41 -20.69 -28.95
N LYS A 360 37.79 -19.59 -28.28
CA LYS A 360 36.86 -18.73 -27.55
C LYS A 360 35.87 -18.03 -28.48
N SER A 361 36.33 -17.60 -29.66
CA SER A 361 35.47 -16.98 -30.65
C SER A 361 34.43 -17.98 -31.18
N ILE A 362 34.84 -19.21 -31.50
CA ILE A 362 33.94 -20.27 -31.95
C ILE A 362 32.97 -20.70 -30.85
N GLU A 363 33.44 -20.81 -29.61
CA GLU A 363 32.61 -21.14 -28.44
C GLU A 363 31.50 -20.09 -28.23
N ALA A 364 31.82 -18.80 -28.35
CA ALA A 364 30.84 -17.72 -28.28
C ALA A 364 29.86 -17.74 -29.47
N SER A 365 30.30 -18.09 -30.67
CA SER A 365 29.37 -18.27 -31.81
C SER A 365 28.44 -19.46 -31.60
N LEU A 366 28.94 -20.56 -31.01
CA LEU A 366 28.16 -21.75 -30.72
C LEU A 366 27.21 -21.58 -29.52
N SER A 367 27.44 -20.66 -28.58
CA SER A 367 26.47 -20.42 -27.50
C SER A 367 25.14 -19.88 -28.00
N TYR A 368 25.11 -19.28 -29.20
CA TYR A 368 23.90 -18.84 -29.91
C TYR A 368 23.42 -19.84 -30.98
N SER A 369 23.93 -21.07 -30.97
CA SER A 369 23.48 -22.14 -31.89
C SER A 369 22.18 -22.83 -31.45
N VAL A 370 21.67 -22.48 -30.26
CA VAL A 370 20.35 -22.91 -29.80
C VAL A 370 19.30 -22.22 -30.67
N ILE A 371 18.47 -23.02 -31.34
CA ILE A 371 17.39 -22.54 -32.20
C ILE A 371 16.50 -21.59 -31.40
N GLY A 372 16.27 -20.38 -31.95
CA GLY A 372 15.44 -19.35 -31.34
C GLY A 372 16.17 -18.41 -30.38
N VAL A 373 17.45 -18.63 -30.08
CA VAL A 373 18.25 -17.72 -29.25
C VAL A 373 19.20 -16.89 -30.11
N THR A 374 19.28 -15.58 -29.85
CA THR A 374 20.16 -14.66 -30.60
C THR A 374 20.98 -13.75 -29.68
N GLN A 375 22.02 -13.14 -30.25
CA GLN A 375 22.84 -12.12 -29.57
C GLN A 375 22.07 -10.85 -29.18
N TYR A 376 20.86 -10.65 -29.72
CA TYR A 376 20.04 -9.47 -29.47
C TYR A 376 19.13 -9.63 -28.24
N ASP A 377 18.86 -10.87 -27.80
CA ASP A 377 17.81 -11.19 -26.82
C ASP A 377 18.01 -10.48 -25.48
N ALA A 378 19.27 -10.42 -24.99
CA ALA A 378 19.61 -9.76 -23.73
C ALA A 378 19.37 -8.23 -23.80
N THR A 379 19.80 -7.61 -24.90
CA THR A 379 19.64 -6.17 -25.11
C THR A 379 18.16 -5.81 -25.27
N ILE A 380 17.41 -6.55 -26.09
CA ILE A 380 15.97 -6.36 -26.28
C ILE A 380 15.23 -6.48 -24.93
N SER A 381 15.53 -7.51 -24.15
CA SER A 381 14.93 -7.71 -22.82
C SER A 381 15.18 -6.51 -21.89
N SER A 382 16.41 -5.98 -21.89
CA SER A 382 16.77 -4.80 -21.10
C SER A 382 16.02 -3.54 -21.54
N LEU A 383 15.78 -3.36 -22.84
CA LEU A 383 15.03 -2.22 -23.38
C LEU A 383 13.56 -2.26 -22.97
N PHE A 384 12.92 -3.45 -22.93
CA PHE A 384 11.56 -3.60 -22.43
C PHE A 384 11.42 -3.22 -20.96
N ILE A 385 12.38 -3.62 -20.11
CA ILE A 385 12.43 -3.23 -18.70
C ILE A 385 12.56 -1.70 -18.60
N ARG A 386 13.51 -1.12 -19.33
CA ARG A 386 13.76 0.32 -19.35
C ARG A 386 12.53 1.11 -19.80
N PHE A 387 11.78 0.64 -20.80
CA PHE A 387 10.54 1.26 -21.25
C PHE A 387 9.47 1.26 -20.13
N SER A 388 9.31 0.12 -19.45
CA SER A 388 8.38 -0.04 -18.33
C SER A 388 8.71 0.90 -17.17
N ASP A 389 9.99 1.04 -16.82
CA ASP A 389 10.45 1.93 -15.76
C ASP A 389 10.19 3.40 -16.08
N ASN A 390 10.43 3.83 -17.32
CA ASN A 390 10.13 5.19 -17.76
C ASN A 390 8.62 5.50 -17.68
N ILE A 391 7.74 4.55 -18.03
CA ILE A 391 6.29 4.73 -17.81
C ILE A 391 5.97 4.85 -16.32
N ASN A 392 6.57 4.02 -15.46
CA ASN A 392 6.32 4.09 -14.01
C ASN A 392 6.74 5.44 -13.44
N ASP A 393 7.82 6.03 -13.93
CA ASP A 393 8.26 7.35 -13.49
C ASP A 393 7.31 8.47 -13.96
N ILE A 394 6.76 8.38 -15.18
CA ILE A 394 5.68 9.29 -15.62
C ILE A 394 4.44 9.12 -14.73
N LEU A 395 4.05 7.89 -14.40
CA LEU A 395 2.92 7.62 -13.50
C LEU A 395 3.15 8.19 -12.10
N LYS A 396 4.37 8.10 -11.56
CA LYS A 396 4.74 8.73 -10.28
C LYS A 396 4.61 10.25 -10.35
N LEU A 397 5.05 10.87 -11.45
CA LEU A 397 4.91 12.32 -11.64
C LEU A 397 3.43 12.75 -11.63
N LEU A 398 2.55 12.02 -12.30
CA LEU A 398 1.11 12.31 -12.32
C LEU A 398 0.45 12.16 -10.95
N LYS A 399 0.95 11.25 -10.11
CA LYS A 399 0.50 11.12 -8.71
C LYS A 399 0.92 12.30 -7.83
N LEU A 400 1.89 13.12 -8.24
CA LEU A 400 2.30 14.31 -7.48
C LEU A 400 1.41 15.55 -7.75
N SER A 401 0.57 15.52 -8.80
CA SER A 401 -0.42 16.58 -9.11
C SER A 401 -1.81 16.34 -8.53
N LEU A 402 -1.93 15.42 -7.57
CA LEU A 402 -3.16 15.19 -6.81
C LEU A 402 -3.60 16.48 -6.09
N VAL A 403 -4.92 16.64 -5.88
CA VAL A 403 -5.60 17.89 -5.46
C VAL A 403 -4.80 18.68 -4.39
N LYS A 404 -4.11 19.74 -4.83
CA LYS A 404 -3.37 20.70 -3.98
C LYS A 404 -4.08 22.04 -3.80
N ASP A 405 -5.05 22.37 -4.65
CA ASP A 405 -5.51 23.77 -4.84
C ASP A 405 -6.91 24.11 -4.27
N SER A 406 -7.51 23.27 -3.41
CA SER A 406 -8.77 23.63 -2.72
C SER A 406 -8.49 24.38 -1.41
N LYS A 407 -9.33 25.36 -1.08
CA LYS A 407 -9.36 25.93 0.28
C LYS A 407 -9.66 24.80 1.26
N GLU A 408 -8.91 24.71 2.36
CA GLU A 408 -8.98 23.56 3.27
C GLU A 408 -10.38 23.33 3.87
N THR A 409 -11.21 24.37 3.98
CA THR A 409 -12.60 24.28 4.46
C THR A 409 -13.54 23.62 3.46
N ASP A 410 -13.24 23.72 2.16
CA ASP A 410 -14.04 23.14 1.07
C ASP A 410 -13.73 21.64 0.88
N LEU A 411 -12.80 21.11 1.68
CA LEU A 411 -12.41 19.69 1.67
C LEU A 411 -13.34 18.82 2.50
N PHE A 412 -14.06 19.36 3.49
CA PHE A 412 -14.90 18.55 4.38
C PHE A 412 -16.26 18.26 3.73
N PRO A 413 -16.85 17.06 3.96
CA PRO A 413 -18.20 16.79 3.49
C PRO A 413 -19.18 17.74 4.20
N ASN A 414 -20.18 18.25 3.49
CA ASN A 414 -21.23 19.04 4.12
C ASN A 414 -22.25 18.08 4.75
N LEU A 415 -22.10 17.86 6.06
CA LEU A 415 -22.86 16.87 6.83
C LEU A 415 -23.74 17.59 7.84
N SER A 416 -25.04 17.28 7.81
CA SER A 416 -26.03 17.75 8.77
C SER A 416 -26.45 16.60 9.69
N VAL A 417 -26.27 16.81 10.99
CA VAL A 417 -26.76 15.90 12.04
C VAL A 417 -28.14 16.40 12.46
N LEU A 418 -29.15 15.58 12.23
CA LEU A 418 -30.54 15.81 12.60
C LEU A 418 -30.96 14.80 13.67
N LYS A 419 -32.11 15.01 14.30
CA LYS A 419 -32.64 14.03 15.25
C LYS A 419 -32.91 12.71 14.52
N ASN A 420 -32.22 11.65 14.96
CA ASN A 420 -32.27 10.30 14.39
C ASN A 420 -31.90 10.21 12.91
N ASP A 421 -31.16 11.17 12.36
CA ASP A 421 -30.75 11.12 10.95
C ASP A 421 -29.44 11.90 10.70
N ILE A 422 -28.68 11.47 9.70
CA ILE A 422 -27.45 12.13 9.29
C ILE A 422 -27.44 12.23 7.78
N LYS A 423 -27.45 13.46 7.27
CA LYS A 423 -27.50 13.73 5.83
C LYS A 423 -26.25 14.39 5.32
N ILE A 424 -25.90 14.07 4.09
CA ILE A 424 -24.77 14.60 3.35
C ILE A 424 -25.31 15.35 2.15
N GLU A 425 -24.95 16.62 2.06
CA GLU A 425 -25.19 17.45 0.89
C GLU A 425 -24.11 17.16 -0.15
N ILE A 426 -24.54 16.85 -1.37
CA ILE A 426 -23.67 16.46 -2.46
C ILE A 426 -23.94 17.37 -3.64
N GLU A 427 -22.92 18.11 -4.05
CA GLU A 427 -22.96 18.89 -5.27
C GLU A 427 -22.78 18.01 -6.52
N ASN A 428 -23.38 18.43 -7.63
CA ASN A 428 -23.22 17.81 -8.96
C ASN A 428 -23.70 16.35 -9.07
N ALA A 429 -24.79 16.01 -8.38
CA ALA A 429 -25.49 14.72 -8.53
C ALA A 429 -27.01 14.97 -8.63
N SER A 430 -27.75 14.01 -9.21
CA SER A 430 -29.21 14.13 -9.26
C SER A 430 -29.83 13.98 -7.87
N LEU A 431 -31.04 14.53 -7.66
CA LEU A 431 -31.72 14.41 -6.38
C LEU A 431 -31.97 12.94 -6.00
N GLU A 432 -32.31 12.08 -6.96
CA GLU A 432 -32.48 10.64 -6.78
C GLU A 432 -31.21 9.95 -6.27
N GLU A 433 -30.06 10.26 -6.87
CA GLU A 433 -28.78 9.70 -6.44
C GLU A 433 -28.45 10.12 -5.01
N ILE A 434 -28.70 11.39 -4.67
CA ILE A 434 -28.47 11.95 -3.33
C ILE A 434 -29.37 11.28 -2.30
N VAL A 435 -30.64 11.06 -2.62
CA VAL A 435 -31.59 10.36 -1.73
C VAL A 435 -31.13 8.94 -1.47
N LEU A 436 -30.79 8.17 -2.52
CA LEU A 436 -30.27 6.81 -2.35
C LEU A 436 -28.98 6.80 -1.51
N TYR A 437 -28.05 7.71 -1.80
CA TYR A 437 -26.78 7.78 -1.08
C TYR A 437 -27.00 8.01 0.42
N ASN A 438 -27.89 8.94 0.78
CA ASN A 438 -28.22 9.25 2.16
C ASN A 438 -28.92 8.08 2.86
N ILE A 439 -29.81 7.35 2.18
CA ILE A 439 -30.41 6.11 2.71
C ILE A 439 -29.32 5.08 3.03
N ILE A 440 -28.39 4.83 2.11
CA ILE A 440 -27.30 3.87 2.32
C ILE A 440 -26.39 4.33 3.46
N PHE A 441 -26.01 5.61 3.49
CA PHE A 441 -25.15 6.16 4.54
C PHE A 441 -25.82 6.05 5.91
N HIS A 442 -27.10 6.42 6.02
CA HIS A 442 -27.91 6.26 7.21
C HIS A 442 -27.93 4.79 7.68
N LEU A 443 -28.25 3.85 6.77
CA LEU A 443 -28.26 2.42 7.08
C LEU A 443 -26.91 1.92 7.58
N ILE A 444 -25.80 2.40 7.02
CA ILE A 444 -24.46 2.02 7.48
C ILE A 444 -24.19 2.56 8.89
N VAL A 445 -24.46 3.84 9.12
CA VAL A 445 -24.12 4.51 10.39
C VAL A 445 -24.99 3.98 11.53
N PHE A 446 -26.29 3.80 11.33
CA PHE A 446 -27.20 3.37 12.39
C PHE A 446 -27.19 1.86 12.64
N ASN A 447 -26.63 1.04 11.74
CA ASN A 447 -26.34 -0.38 11.99
C ASN A 447 -24.89 -0.61 12.48
N SER A 448 -24.17 0.43 12.93
CA SER A 448 -22.77 0.33 13.38
C SER A 448 -22.57 -0.33 14.75
N ASN A 449 -23.64 -0.79 15.41
CA ASN A 449 -23.59 -1.37 16.76
C ASN A 449 -23.03 -2.81 16.81
N GLU A 450 -22.78 -3.43 15.66
CA GLU A 450 -22.18 -4.77 15.59
C GLU A 450 -20.65 -4.70 15.56
N LYS A 451 -19.97 -5.54 16.36
CA LYS A 451 -18.49 -5.62 16.49
C LYS A 451 -17.77 -6.17 15.23
N HIS A 452 -18.34 -6.00 14.04
CA HIS A 452 -17.93 -6.65 12.81
C HIS A 452 -17.00 -5.76 11.97
N ASN A 453 -15.69 -5.99 12.11
CA ASN A 453 -14.63 -5.31 11.36
C ASN A 453 -14.47 -5.81 9.90
N VAL A 454 -15.19 -6.86 9.48
CA VAL A 454 -15.03 -7.47 8.14
C VAL A 454 -16.32 -7.34 7.33
N ILE A 455 -16.22 -6.70 6.17
CA ILE A 455 -17.36 -6.58 5.25
C ILE A 455 -17.51 -7.89 4.47
N SER A 456 -18.60 -8.61 4.73
CA SER A 456 -18.98 -9.82 3.98
C SER A 456 -19.84 -9.49 2.77
N ASP A 457 -19.88 -10.40 1.79
CA ASP A 457 -20.81 -10.27 0.65
C ASP A 457 -22.28 -10.33 1.12
N SER A 458 -22.60 -11.08 2.18
CA SER A 458 -23.95 -11.13 2.74
C SER A 458 -24.40 -9.78 3.29
N LYS A 459 -23.51 -9.09 4.02
CA LYS A 459 -23.78 -7.75 4.57
C LYS A 459 -24.05 -6.73 3.47
N ILE A 460 -23.30 -6.79 2.36
CA ILE A 460 -23.55 -5.93 1.20
C ILE A 460 -24.88 -6.25 0.53
N VAL A 461 -25.21 -7.52 0.35
CA VAL A 461 -26.49 -7.93 -0.25
C VAL A 461 -27.68 -7.48 0.60
N GLU A 462 -27.59 -7.61 1.93
CA GLU A 462 -28.59 -7.11 2.87
C GLU A 462 -28.73 -5.59 2.80
N LEU A 463 -27.60 -4.86 2.78
CA LEU A 463 -27.59 -3.41 2.65
C LEU A 463 -28.26 -2.94 1.35
N VAL A 464 -27.97 -3.61 0.23
CA VAL A 464 -28.63 -3.33 -1.07
C VAL A 464 -30.13 -3.61 -1.00
N GLU A 465 -30.54 -4.69 -0.35
CA GLU A 465 -31.95 -5.06 -0.23
C GLU A 465 -32.73 -4.04 0.63
N ARG A 466 -32.18 -3.66 1.79
CA ARG A 466 -32.77 -2.63 2.67
C ARG A 466 -32.81 -1.27 1.98
N ALA A 467 -31.69 -0.83 1.40
CA ALA A 467 -31.61 0.45 0.70
C ALA A 467 -32.56 0.50 -0.50
N GLY A 468 -32.65 -0.58 -1.29
CA GLY A 468 -33.58 -0.66 -2.41
C GLY A 468 -35.05 -0.62 -1.98
N LYS A 469 -35.39 -1.24 -0.84
CA LYS A 469 -36.74 -1.15 -0.28
C LYS A 469 -37.07 0.28 0.17
N GLU A 470 -36.23 0.87 1.01
CA GLU A 470 -36.44 2.23 1.54
C GLU A 470 -36.45 3.29 0.42
N PHE A 471 -35.58 3.14 -0.58
CA PHE A 471 -35.60 4.02 -1.76
C PHE A 471 -36.87 3.84 -2.58
N GLY A 472 -37.31 2.59 -2.81
CA GLY A 472 -38.52 2.27 -3.58
C GLY A 472 -39.83 2.74 -2.94
N GLU A 473 -39.84 2.99 -1.63
CA GLU A 473 -40.98 3.59 -0.91
C GLU A 473 -41.08 5.12 -1.13
N ASN A 474 -40.01 5.76 -1.62
CA ASN A 474 -39.98 7.19 -1.90
C ASN A 474 -40.61 7.50 -3.27
N GLU A 475 -41.40 8.57 -3.38
CA GLU A 475 -41.99 9.01 -4.66
C GLU A 475 -40.94 9.30 -5.74
N ILE A 476 -39.74 9.73 -5.33
CA ILE A 476 -38.66 10.03 -6.28
C ILE A 476 -38.14 8.78 -7.02
N SER A 477 -38.36 7.58 -6.46
CA SER A 477 -37.98 6.32 -7.12
C SER A 477 -38.78 6.04 -8.40
N LYS A 478 -39.94 6.71 -8.56
CA LYS A 478 -40.81 6.57 -9.74
C LYS A 478 -40.38 7.47 -10.90
N SER A 479 -39.40 8.37 -10.70
CA SER A 479 -38.85 9.18 -11.80
C SER A 479 -38.09 8.29 -12.80
N GLU A 480 -37.76 8.83 -13.97
CA GLU A 480 -36.96 8.10 -14.96
C GLU A 480 -35.60 7.65 -14.37
N VAL A 481 -34.90 8.58 -13.71
CA VAL A 481 -33.63 8.32 -13.02
C VAL A 481 -33.84 7.34 -11.84
N GLY A 482 -34.91 7.52 -11.06
CA GLY A 482 -35.25 6.64 -9.95
C GLY A 482 -35.47 5.19 -10.39
N ASN A 483 -36.16 4.99 -11.52
CA ASN A 483 -36.37 3.67 -12.10
C ASN A 483 -35.05 3.04 -12.59
N GLN A 484 -34.15 3.83 -13.20
CA GLN A 484 -32.82 3.36 -13.61
C GLN A 484 -31.99 2.92 -12.40
N ILE A 485 -32.00 3.69 -11.31
CA ILE A 485 -31.37 3.33 -10.04
C ILE A 485 -31.93 2.01 -9.49
N MET A 486 -33.26 1.90 -9.40
CA MET A 486 -33.92 0.69 -8.89
C MET A 486 -33.61 -0.54 -9.73
N ASN A 487 -33.57 -0.39 -11.06
CA ASN A 487 -33.20 -1.48 -11.96
C ASN A 487 -31.73 -1.89 -11.77
N THR A 488 -30.82 -0.94 -11.56
CA THR A 488 -29.40 -1.20 -11.28
C THR A 488 -29.23 -1.97 -9.98
N LEU A 489 -29.90 -1.56 -8.89
CA LEU A 489 -29.86 -2.27 -7.60
C LEU A 489 -30.42 -3.69 -7.72
N ARG A 490 -31.55 -3.85 -8.43
CA ARG A 490 -32.21 -5.14 -8.63
C ARG A 490 -31.35 -6.12 -9.42
N THR A 491 -30.79 -5.68 -10.55
CA THR A 491 -29.94 -6.52 -11.40
C THR A 491 -28.63 -6.88 -10.69
N PHE A 492 -28.03 -5.95 -9.94
CA PHE A 492 -26.88 -6.24 -9.09
C PHE A 492 -27.21 -7.28 -8.00
N TRP A 493 -28.34 -7.15 -7.32
CA TRP A 493 -28.79 -8.12 -6.33
C TRP A 493 -29.00 -9.51 -6.96
N MET A 494 -29.64 -9.58 -8.14
CA MET A 494 -29.81 -10.82 -8.89
C MET A 494 -28.46 -11.44 -9.26
N TYR A 495 -27.51 -10.64 -9.73
CA TYR A 495 -26.15 -11.08 -10.04
C TYR A 495 -25.46 -11.67 -8.80
N LYS A 496 -25.51 -10.99 -7.65
CA LYS A 496 -24.94 -11.50 -6.39
C LYS A 496 -25.60 -12.78 -5.89
N LYS A 497 -26.88 -13.00 -6.23
CA LYS A 497 -27.62 -14.24 -5.94
C LYS A 497 -27.50 -15.31 -7.04
N GLN A 498 -26.63 -15.13 -8.04
CA GLN A 498 -26.46 -16.04 -9.17
C GLN A 498 -27.76 -16.28 -9.97
N LYS A 499 -28.63 -15.26 -10.02
CA LYS A 499 -29.89 -15.25 -10.80
C LYS A 499 -29.77 -14.47 -12.11
N ALA A 500 -28.65 -13.79 -12.32
CA ALA A 500 -28.32 -13.07 -13.54
C ALA A 500 -26.82 -13.20 -13.82
N ASP A 501 -26.42 -13.27 -15.09
CA ASP A 501 -25.03 -13.43 -15.50
C ASP A 501 -24.23 -12.11 -15.47
N SER A 502 -24.92 -10.98 -15.63
CA SER A 502 -24.33 -9.65 -15.65
C SER A 502 -25.30 -8.58 -15.15
N PHE A 503 -24.77 -7.38 -14.90
CA PHE A 503 -25.52 -6.16 -14.61
C PHE A 503 -24.77 -4.97 -15.20
N ASP A 504 -25.49 -3.89 -15.49
CA ASP A 504 -24.92 -2.65 -16.03
C ASP A 504 -25.05 -1.51 -15.04
N ILE A 505 -24.08 -0.58 -15.07
CA ILE A 505 -24.08 0.64 -14.27
C ILE A 505 -24.23 1.82 -15.24
N PRO A 506 -25.27 2.66 -15.09
CA PRO A 506 -25.47 3.84 -15.93
C PRO A 506 -24.24 4.77 -15.98
N THR A 507 -23.94 5.30 -17.17
CA THR A 507 -22.75 6.15 -17.39
C THR A 507 -22.95 7.60 -16.97
N ASP A 508 -24.20 8.03 -16.90
CA ASP A 508 -24.67 9.40 -16.64
C ASP A 508 -25.03 9.66 -15.16
N LEU A 509 -24.92 8.64 -14.29
CA LEU A 509 -25.20 8.73 -12.86
C LEU A 509 -23.90 8.57 -12.04
N PRO A 510 -23.11 9.65 -11.86
CA PRO A 510 -21.76 9.58 -11.30
C PRO A 510 -21.72 9.21 -9.82
N LEU A 511 -22.76 9.53 -9.05
CA LEU A 511 -22.83 9.18 -7.62
C LEU A 511 -23.30 7.73 -7.47
N LEU A 512 -24.21 7.27 -8.32
CA LEU A 512 -24.56 5.84 -8.42
C LEU A 512 -23.33 4.99 -8.77
N GLN A 513 -22.48 5.44 -9.69
CA GLN A 513 -21.21 4.76 -10.00
C GLN A 513 -20.31 4.61 -8.75
N ALA A 514 -20.24 5.63 -7.90
CA ALA A 514 -19.50 5.57 -6.64
C ALA A 514 -20.12 4.57 -5.65
N ILE A 515 -21.45 4.60 -5.48
CA ILE A 515 -22.20 3.63 -4.65
C ILE A 515 -21.94 2.19 -5.12
N MET A 516 -22.10 1.94 -6.42
CA MET A 516 -21.90 0.62 -7.00
C MET A 516 -20.45 0.14 -6.88
N SER A 517 -19.48 1.05 -7.00
CA SER A 517 -18.07 0.72 -6.80
C SER A 517 -17.79 0.20 -5.39
N PHE A 518 -18.42 0.81 -4.37
CA PHE A 518 -18.38 0.30 -3.00
C PHE A 518 -19.03 -1.09 -2.88
N PHE A 519 -20.24 -1.28 -3.43
CA PHE A 519 -20.93 -2.59 -3.36
C PHE A 519 -20.18 -3.71 -4.09
N ILE A 520 -19.47 -3.40 -5.18
CA ILE A 520 -18.73 -4.40 -5.97
C ILE A 520 -17.40 -4.75 -5.31
N LYS A 521 -16.68 -3.75 -4.77
CA LYS A 521 -15.35 -3.90 -4.16
C LYS A 521 -15.33 -3.48 -2.68
N PRO A 522 -16.20 -4.05 -1.82
CA PRO A 522 -16.38 -3.57 -0.45
C PRO A 522 -15.16 -3.86 0.45
N ARG A 523 -14.33 -4.86 0.11
CA ARG A 523 -13.31 -5.40 1.03
C ARG A 523 -12.08 -4.51 1.21
N GLY A 524 -11.88 -3.49 0.39
CA GLY A 524 -10.71 -2.63 0.51
C GLY A 524 -10.76 -1.39 -0.39
N PHE A 525 -10.34 -0.25 0.16
CA PHE A 525 -10.29 1.02 -0.56
C PHE A 525 -9.39 0.96 -1.81
N ASP A 526 -8.35 0.13 -1.81
CA ASP A 526 -7.43 -0.08 -2.93
C ASP A 526 -8.13 -0.78 -4.11
N GLN A 527 -9.05 -1.70 -3.83
CA GLN A 527 -9.86 -2.38 -4.85
C GLN A 527 -10.90 -1.43 -5.44
N ILE A 528 -11.52 -0.58 -4.60
CA ILE A 528 -12.43 0.49 -5.04
C ILE A 528 -11.67 1.45 -5.96
N ASP A 529 -10.48 1.90 -5.55
CA ASP A 529 -9.65 2.84 -6.32
C ASP A 529 -9.32 2.29 -7.71
N ARG A 530 -8.81 1.06 -7.77
CA ARG A 530 -8.47 0.42 -9.06
C ARG A 530 -9.70 0.24 -9.94
N PHE A 531 -10.84 -0.16 -9.36
CA PHE A 531 -12.06 -0.35 -10.12
C PHE A 531 -12.58 0.97 -10.71
N MET A 532 -12.68 2.02 -9.89
CA MET A 532 -13.13 3.34 -10.33
C MET A 532 -12.15 3.95 -11.33
N LEU A 533 -10.84 3.79 -11.11
CA LEU A 533 -9.80 4.24 -12.03
C LEU A 533 -10.01 3.62 -13.41
N ASN A 534 -10.12 2.30 -13.48
CA ASN A 534 -10.30 1.54 -14.72
C ASN A 534 -11.60 1.87 -15.46
N ARG A 535 -12.64 2.30 -14.74
CA ARG A 535 -13.96 2.63 -15.31
C ARG A 535 -14.14 4.12 -15.62
N GLY A 536 -13.19 4.98 -15.26
CA GLY A 536 -13.31 6.42 -15.51
C GLY A 536 -14.18 7.17 -14.50
N TYR A 537 -14.54 6.56 -13.36
CA TYR A 537 -15.49 7.14 -12.40
C TYR A 537 -14.82 8.20 -11.52
N GLN A 538 -15.48 9.36 -11.34
CA GLN A 538 -14.87 10.57 -10.74
C GLN A 538 -15.17 10.76 -9.25
N LEU A 539 -16.34 10.31 -8.78
CA LEU A 539 -16.83 10.61 -7.43
C LEU A 539 -16.33 9.65 -6.33
N LYS A 540 -15.06 9.23 -6.41
CA LYS A 540 -14.53 8.18 -5.52
C LYS A 540 -14.49 8.54 -4.04
N LYS A 541 -14.45 9.82 -3.70
CA LYS A 541 -14.57 10.33 -2.32
C LYS A 541 -15.84 9.81 -1.62
N TYR A 542 -16.95 9.68 -2.34
CA TYR A 542 -18.21 9.16 -1.79
C TYR A 542 -18.21 7.63 -1.67
N ALA A 543 -17.56 6.91 -2.59
CA ALA A 543 -17.35 5.46 -2.45
C ALA A 543 -16.47 5.15 -1.21
N TYR A 544 -15.41 5.94 -1.01
CA TYR A 544 -14.55 5.84 0.16
C TYR A 544 -15.28 6.20 1.44
N MET A 545 -16.16 7.20 1.41
CA MET A 545 -16.95 7.58 2.58
C MET A 545 -17.87 6.45 3.05
N LEU A 546 -18.59 5.78 2.14
CA LEU A 546 -19.41 4.61 2.47
C LEU A 546 -18.55 3.47 3.04
N TRP A 547 -17.40 3.20 2.41
CA TRP A 547 -16.45 2.19 2.88
C TRP A 547 -15.88 2.50 4.28
N GLY A 548 -15.48 3.75 4.51
CA GLY A 548 -14.95 4.21 5.79
C GLY A 548 -16.00 4.18 6.89
N ALA A 549 -17.26 4.50 6.56
CA ALA A 549 -18.36 4.45 7.51
C ALA A 549 -18.68 3.02 7.95
N ILE A 550 -18.72 2.06 7.02
CA ILE A 550 -19.05 0.67 7.35
C ILE A 550 -17.93 -0.04 8.14
N VAL A 551 -16.67 0.34 7.91
CA VAL A 551 -15.52 -0.21 8.64
C VAL A 551 -15.31 0.50 9.99
N GLY A 552 -15.58 1.80 10.05
CA GLY A 552 -15.32 2.65 11.20
C GLY A 552 -13.85 3.09 11.32
N TYR A 553 -13.62 4.26 11.91
CA TYR A 553 -12.30 4.89 12.00
C TYR A 553 -11.24 4.00 12.66
N ALA A 554 -11.59 3.31 13.74
CA ALA A 554 -10.69 2.42 14.48
C ALA A 554 -10.03 1.38 13.56
N SER A 555 -10.80 0.82 12.62
CA SER A 555 -10.39 -0.30 11.75
C SER A 555 -9.83 0.12 10.39
N ILE A 556 -9.81 1.43 10.09
CA ILE A 556 -9.10 1.95 8.91
C ILE A 556 -7.59 1.67 9.07
N PRO A 557 -6.82 1.35 8.02
CA PRO A 557 -5.37 1.16 8.16
C PRO A 557 -4.61 2.50 8.12
N LYS A 558 -3.47 2.57 8.81
CA LYS A 558 -2.58 3.76 8.78
C LYS A 558 -2.08 4.12 7.38
N THR A 559 -1.98 3.15 6.48
CA THR A 559 -1.61 3.36 5.08
C THR A 559 -2.59 4.26 4.33
N LEU A 560 -3.86 4.31 4.76
CA LEU A 560 -4.86 5.22 4.22
C LEU A 560 -4.78 6.58 4.91
N THR A 561 -4.77 6.63 6.25
CA THR A 561 -4.76 7.91 6.99
C THR A 561 -3.49 8.72 6.78
N ASN A 562 -2.35 8.08 6.48
CA ASN A 562 -1.12 8.82 6.17
C ASN A 562 -1.25 9.70 4.92
N ILE A 563 -2.23 9.46 4.05
CA ILE A 563 -2.50 10.29 2.87
C ILE A 563 -2.91 11.72 3.26
N ILE A 564 -3.60 11.89 4.39
CA ILE A 564 -4.09 13.21 4.84
C ILE A 564 -3.09 13.95 5.75
N ASN A 565 -2.18 13.23 6.42
CA ASN A 565 -1.25 13.80 7.40
C ASN A 565 -0.24 14.80 6.79
N ASP A 566 0.05 14.71 5.49
CA ASP A 566 1.05 15.59 4.86
C ASP A 566 0.50 16.98 4.46
N ASN A 567 -0.83 17.19 4.39
CA ASN A 567 -1.40 18.36 3.70
C ASN A 567 -2.77 18.85 4.23
N ILE A 568 -3.20 18.48 5.43
CA ILE A 568 -4.39 19.04 6.09
C ILE A 568 -3.94 19.61 7.43
N LYS A 569 -4.31 20.85 7.74
CA LYS A 569 -4.18 21.36 9.11
C LYS A 569 -4.99 20.50 10.07
N GLU A 570 -4.29 19.74 10.90
CA GLU A 570 -4.88 18.81 11.87
C GLU A 570 -5.90 19.53 12.78
N ASP A 571 -5.64 20.79 13.13
CA ASP A 571 -6.55 21.62 13.95
C ASP A 571 -7.93 21.84 13.30
N LEU A 572 -8.00 21.95 11.96
CA LEU A 572 -9.26 22.12 11.24
C LEU A 572 -10.08 20.82 11.24
N LEU A 573 -9.42 19.69 10.99
CA LEU A 573 -10.07 18.38 11.04
C LEU A 573 -10.58 18.07 12.45
N ASP A 574 -9.76 18.35 13.47
CA ASP A 574 -10.13 18.14 14.88
C ASP A 574 -11.32 19.01 15.28
N SER A 575 -11.33 20.28 14.85
CA SER A 575 -12.45 21.20 15.09
C SER A 575 -13.74 20.72 14.43
N TYR A 576 -13.66 20.30 13.17
CA TYR A 576 -14.80 19.78 12.42
C TYR A 576 -15.34 18.49 13.06
N LEU A 577 -14.49 17.50 13.34
CA LEU A 577 -14.88 16.27 14.02
C LEU A 577 -15.46 16.53 15.41
N SER A 578 -14.91 17.48 16.16
CA SER A 578 -15.44 17.88 17.47
C SER A 578 -16.83 18.49 17.36
N SER A 579 -17.11 19.29 16.34
CA SER A 579 -18.48 19.81 16.12
C SER A 579 -19.47 18.70 15.77
N ILE A 580 -19.07 17.70 14.98
CA ILE A 580 -19.92 16.56 14.66
C ILE A 580 -20.21 15.73 15.90
N TYR A 581 -19.19 15.42 16.71
CA TYR A 581 -19.38 14.67 17.95
C TYR A 581 -20.38 15.35 18.88
N LYS A 582 -20.24 16.67 19.10
CA LYS A 582 -21.18 17.45 19.92
C LYS A 582 -22.60 17.44 19.37
N SER A 583 -22.77 17.50 18.05
CA SER A 583 -24.09 17.41 17.43
C SER A 583 -24.72 16.03 17.64
N LEU A 584 -23.94 14.95 17.56
CA LEU A 584 -24.42 13.59 17.86
C LEU A 584 -24.85 13.45 19.32
N GLU A 585 -24.09 14.00 20.26
CA GLU A 585 -24.46 14.03 21.68
C GLU A 585 -25.77 14.79 21.93
N ASN A 586 -25.96 15.96 21.31
CA ASN A 586 -27.13 16.81 21.53
C ASN A 586 -28.42 16.27 20.90
N CYS A 587 -28.32 15.40 19.91
CA CYS A 587 -29.48 14.88 19.20
C CYS A 587 -30.18 13.71 19.92
N ASN A 588 -29.66 13.24 21.06
CA ASN A 588 -30.16 12.08 21.83
C ASN A 588 -30.65 10.95 20.90
N ILE A 589 -29.75 10.49 20.02
CA ILE A 589 -30.04 9.46 19.02
C ILE A 589 -30.30 8.11 19.71
#